data_AF-A0A7S2Q8M3-F1
#
_entry.id   AF-A0A7S2Q8M3-F1
#
_cell.length_a   1.000
_cell.length_b   1.000
_cell.length_c   1.000
_cell.angle_alpha   90.00
_cell.angle_beta   90.00
_cell.angle_gamma   90.00
#
_symmetry.space_group_name_H-M   'P 1'
#
loop_
_entity.id
_entity.type
_entity.pdbx_description
1 polymer ?
#
loop_
_entity_poly.entity_id
_entity_poly.type
_entity_poly.pdbx_seq_one_letter_code
_entity_poly.pdbx_strand_id
1 'polypeptide(L)'
;GKRVMGIPKLEDANDAGGTRSKECTLILTEGDSAKALAVAGLAVVGRDHYGVFPLRGKLLNVRDVMQRQVAENKEVMNIVKILGLSFGQKADFSKLRYGSVMIMADQDYDGSHIKGLLINLFHFWWPDLLKKGFIREFVTPIVKATKSGNTQTFFTQTEYEQWKSKNDNGRGWHIKYYKGLGTSTAAEAKEYFKAMDDHRLDFQWGSKKDGELIDMAFSKSRADDRKAWMNQYQEGTFVDHNQPTLSYKDFVNYELVQ
;
A
#
# COMPACT_ATOMS: atom_id res chain seq x y z
N GLY A 1 11.92 -18.36 14.24
CA GLY A 1 11.47 -17.31 15.20
C GLY A 1 10.26 -17.81 15.97
N LYS A 2 9.88 -17.16 17.07
CA LYS A 2 8.60 -17.47 17.73
C LYS A 2 7.45 -16.96 16.85
N ARG A 3 6.51 -17.84 16.49
CA ARG A 3 5.27 -17.47 15.79
C ARG A 3 4.45 -16.50 16.65
N VAL A 4 3.81 -15.52 16.02
CA VAL A 4 2.90 -14.60 16.72
C VAL A 4 1.55 -15.29 16.92
N MET A 5 1.18 -15.50 18.18
CA MET A 5 -0.09 -16.12 18.56
C MET A 5 -1.14 -15.08 18.95
N GLY A 6 -2.42 -15.44 18.79
CA GLY A 6 -3.56 -14.66 19.28
C GLY A 6 -3.95 -13.46 18.43
N ILE A 7 -3.49 -13.38 17.18
CA ILE A 7 -3.94 -12.39 16.20
C ILE A 7 -4.80 -13.11 15.15
N PRO A 8 -6.13 -12.97 15.20
CA PRO A 8 -7.01 -13.59 14.21
C PRO A 8 -6.67 -13.11 12.79
N LYS A 9 -6.84 -14.01 11.81
CA LYS A 9 -6.66 -13.74 10.37
C LYS A 9 -5.23 -13.43 9.90
N LEU A 10 -4.23 -13.42 10.77
CA LEU A 10 -2.83 -13.36 10.35
C LEU A 10 -2.44 -14.68 9.65
N GLU A 11 -2.06 -14.60 8.38
CA GLU A 11 -1.28 -15.63 7.71
C GLU A 11 0.19 -15.25 7.87
N ASP A 12 0.87 -15.79 8.88
CA ASP A 12 2.25 -15.42 9.20
C ASP A 12 3.22 -16.14 8.25
N ALA A 13 4.24 -15.44 7.73
CA ALA A 13 5.27 -16.07 6.91
C ALA A 13 6.08 -17.07 7.74
N ASN A 14 6.49 -18.20 7.13
CA ASN A 14 7.18 -19.26 7.88
C ASN A 14 8.49 -18.77 8.52
N ASP A 15 9.21 -17.87 7.86
CA ASP A 15 10.48 -17.32 8.35
C ASP A 15 10.34 -16.05 9.20
N ALA A 16 9.12 -15.54 9.39
CA ALA A 16 8.90 -14.27 10.09
C ALA A 16 9.44 -14.30 11.53
N GLY A 17 10.30 -13.33 11.86
CA GLY A 17 11.03 -13.24 13.13
C GLY A 17 12.09 -14.33 13.35
N GLY A 18 12.46 -15.08 12.30
CA GLY A 18 13.62 -15.96 12.26
C GLY A 18 14.87 -15.26 11.72
N THR A 19 15.85 -16.06 11.30
CA THR A 19 17.12 -15.57 10.72
C THR A 19 16.92 -14.92 9.34
N ARG A 20 15.92 -15.38 8.58
CA ARG A 20 15.52 -14.83 7.27
C ARG A 20 14.42 -13.76 7.37
N SER A 21 14.17 -13.19 8.55
CA SER A 21 13.09 -12.21 8.73
C SER A 21 13.22 -10.98 7.82
N LYS A 22 14.46 -10.59 7.50
CA LYS A 22 14.76 -9.47 6.59
C LYS A 22 14.33 -9.71 5.14
N GLU A 23 14.17 -10.96 4.75
CA GLU A 23 13.66 -11.35 3.43
C GLU A 23 12.12 -11.37 3.40
N CYS A 24 11.48 -11.37 4.59
CA CYS A 24 10.04 -11.44 4.68
C CYS A 24 9.35 -10.10 4.41
N THR A 25 8.21 -10.15 3.70
CA THR A 25 7.28 -9.05 3.47
C THR A 25 5.93 -9.35 4.11
N LEU A 26 5.41 -8.42 4.89
CA LEU A 26 4.03 -8.47 5.39
C LEU A 26 3.12 -7.70 4.44
N ILE A 27 2.17 -8.38 3.82
CA ILE A 27 1.13 -7.76 3.00
C ILE A 27 -0.02 -7.30 3.91
N LEU A 28 -0.24 -6.00 3.98
CA LEU A 28 -1.38 -5.39 4.67
C LEU A 28 -2.48 -5.11 3.67
N THR A 29 -3.63 -5.76 3.82
CA THR A 29 -4.70 -5.71 2.81
C THR A 29 -5.89 -4.89 3.25
N GLU A 30 -6.54 -4.19 2.32
CA GLU A 30 -7.83 -3.54 2.57
C GLU A 30 -8.97 -4.56 2.63
N GLY A 31 -9.36 -4.96 3.84
CA GLY A 31 -10.45 -5.91 4.04
C GLY A 31 -10.11 -7.36 3.69
N ASP A 32 -11.12 -8.22 3.86
CA ASP A 32 -10.99 -9.66 3.63
C ASP A 32 -10.97 -10.02 2.14
N SER A 33 -11.58 -9.20 1.27
CA SER A 33 -11.57 -9.39 -0.18
C SER A 33 -10.15 -9.30 -0.74
N ALA A 34 -9.41 -8.25 -0.38
CA ALA A 34 -8.01 -8.10 -0.75
C ALA A 34 -7.12 -9.19 -0.13
N LYS A 35 -7.41 -9.61 1.13
CA LYS A 35 -6.74 -10.77 1.73
C LYS A 35 -6.91 -12.03 0.88
N ALA A 36 -8.13 -12.33 0.41
CA ALA A 36 -8.37 -13.51 -0.40
C ALA A 36 -7.52 -13.51 -1.68
N LEU A 37 -7.38 -12.35 -2.32
CA LEU A 37 -6.51 -12.17 -3.48
C LEU A 37 -5.04 -12.39 -3.12
N ALA A 38 -4.55 -11.79 -2.04
CA ALA A 38 -3.17 -11.97 -1.57
C ALA A 38 -2.85 -13.43 -1.24
N VAL A 39 -3.75 -14.12 -0.53
CA VAL A 39 -3.60 -15.54 -0.16
C VAL A 39 -3.58 -16.44 -1.40
N ALA A 40 -4.37 -16.14 -2.44
CA ALA A 40 -4.29 -16.85 -3.71
C ALA A 40 -2.91 -16.64 -4.39
N GLY A 41 -2.36 -15.43 -4.29
CA GLY A 41 -1.02 -15.08 -4.74
C GLY A 41 0.11 -15.80 -4.02
N LEU A 42 -0.03 -16.10 -2.72
CA LEU A 42 0.94 -16.88 -1.93
C LEU A 42 1.19 -18.28 -2.50
N ALA A 43 0.24 -18.84 -3.28
CA ALA A 43 0.44 -20.12 -3.96
C ALA A 43 1.52 -20.05 -5.07
N VAL A 44 1.90 -18.83 -5.48
CA VAL A 44 2.95 -18.57 -6.48
C VAL A 44 4.27 -18.23 -5.79
N VAL A 45 4.26 -17.23 -4.92
CA VAL A 45 5.49 -16.69 -4.30
C VAL A 45 5.94 -17.46 -3.06
N GLY A 46 5.13 -18.41 -2.60
CA GLY A 46 5.38 -19.21 -1.40
C GLY A 46 4.96 -18.50 -0.11
N ARG A 47 4.98 -19.26 0.99
CA ARG A 47 4.61 -18.80 2.34
C ARG A 47 5.80 -18.53 3.24
N ASP A 48 7.02 -18.75 2.75
CA ASP A 48 8.24 -18.61 3.55
C ASP A 48 8.54 -17.14 3.83
N HIS A 49 8.43 -16.31 2.80
CA HIS A 49 8.81 -14.90 2.83
C HIS A 49 7.62 -13.94 2.74
N TYR A 50 6.39 -14.42 2.65
CA TYR A 50 5.21 -13.56 2.54
C TYR A 50 4.15 -13.91 3.58
N GLY A 51 3.79 -12.92 4.38
CA GLY A 51 2.67 -12.98 5.31
C GLY A 51 1.55 -12.05 4.87
N VAL A 52 0.32 -12.28 5.33
CA VAL A 52 -0.86 -11.47 4.98
C VAL A 52 -1.66 -11.14 6.23
N PHE A 53 -2.03 -9.87 6.40
CA PHE A 53 -2.91 -9.42 7.48
C PHE A 53 -3.93 -8.38 6.96
N PRO A 54 -5.25 -8.64 7.11
CA PRO A 54 -6.28 -7.73 6.65
C PRO A 54 -6.55 -6.61 7.66
N LEU A 55 -6.62 -5.39 7.14
CA LEU A 55 -7.19 -4.25 7.84
C LEU A 55 -8.72 -4.32 7.78
N ARG A 56 -9.37 -3.85 8.84
CA ARG A 56 -10.83 -3.82 8.98
C ARG A 56 -11.46 -2.60 8.32
N GLY A 57 -10.66 -1.58 8.04
CA GLY A 57 -11.10 -0.33 7.41
C GLY A 57 -10.03 0.74 7.54
N LYS A 58 -10.46 2.01 7.57
CA LYS A 58 -9.57 3.16 7.77
C LYS A 58 -8.85 3.06 9.11
N LEU A 59 -7.52 3.07 9.04
CA LEU A 59 -6.66 3.03 10.20
C LEU A 59 -6.83 4.30 11.05
N LEU A 60 -6.62 4.18 12.36
CA LEU A 60 -6.60 5.34 13.25
C LEU A 60 -5.46 6.31 12.85
N ASN A 61 -5.78 7.58 12.63
CA ASN A 61 -4.75 8.61 12.52
C ASN A 61 -4.08 8.82 13.88
N VAL A 62 -2.85 8.35 14.02
CA VAL A 62 -2.12 8.29 15.30
C VAL A 62 -1.52 9.63 15.75
N ARG A 63 -1.42 10.65 14.87
CA ARG A 63 -0.81 11.95 15.22
C ARG A 63 -1.62 12.75 16.21
N ASP A 64 -2.95 12.64 16.10
CA ASP A 64 -3.87 13.58 16.72
C ASP A 64 -4.81 12.92 17.72
N VAL A 65 -4.35 11.83 18.32
CA VAL A 65 -5.08 11.03 19.31
C VAL A 65 -4.20 10.79 20.53
N MET A 66 -4.84 10.61 21.68
CA MET A 66 -4.10 10.33 22.91
C MET A 66 -3.42 8.96 22.82
N GLN A 67 -2.26 8.79 23.45
CA GLN A 67 -1.54 7.51 23.49
C GLN A 67 -2.42 6.35 23.96
N ARG A 68 -3.33 6.62 24.92
CA ARG A 68 -4.33 5.66 25.39
C ARG A 68 -5.21 5.13 24.25
N GLN A 69 -5.69 6.00 23.36
CA GLN A 69 -6.53 5.61 22.23
C GLN A 69 -5.75 4.75 21.22
N VAL A 70 -4.46 5.04 21.02
CA VAL A 70 -3.57 4.21 20.19
C VAL A 70 -3.41 2.81 20.82
N ALA A 71 -3.18 2.75 22.14
CA ALA A 71 -3.02 1.49 22.87
C ALA A 71 -4.29 0.64 22.91
N GLU A 72 -5.47 1.27 22.93
CA GLU A 72 -6.77 0.59 22.88
C GLU A 72 -7.15 0.16 21.45
N ASN A 73 -6.50 0.71 20.41
CA ASN A 73 -6.75 0.34 19.02
C ASN A 73 -6.11 -1.02 18.68
N LYS A 74 -6.96 -2.06 18.65
CA LYS A 74 -6.53 -3.43 18.37
C LYS A 74 -5.82 -3.61 17.03
N GLU A 75 -6.18 -2.84 16.01
CA GLU A 75 -5.60 -2.97 14.67
C GLU A 75 -4.16 -2.45 14.63
N VAL A 76 -3.94 -1.24 15.14
CA VAL A 76 -2.60 -0.68 15.31
C VAL A 76 -1.74 -1.61 16.19
N MET A 77 -2.27 -2.06 17.33
CA MET A 77 -1.57 -2.98 18.21
C MET A 77 -1.20 -4.31 17.54
N ASN A 78 -2.08 -4.84 16.68
CA ASN A 78 -1.79 -6.04 15.90
C ASN A 78 -0.65 -5.80 14.93
N ILE A 79 -0.66 -4.72 14.15
CA ILE A 79 0.43 -4.39 13.21
C ILE A 79 1.78 -4.29 13.95
N VAL A 80 1.80 -3.56 15.07
CA VAL A 80 3.00 -3.40 15.90
C VAL A 80 3.51 -4.74 16.42
N LYS A 81 2.61 -5.60 16.91
CA LYS A 81 2.95 -6.94 17.40
C LYS A 81 3.42 -7.87 16.29
N ILE A 82 2.79 -7.84 15.11
CA ILE A 82 3.18 -8.67 13.95
C ILE A 82 4.59 -8.31 13.49
N LEU A 83 4.91 -7.01 13.45
CA LEU A 83 6.21 -6.51 12.99
C LEU A 83 7.32 -6.58 14.03
N GLY A 84 6.98 -6.80 15.31
CA GLY A 84 7.96 -6.79 16.41
C GLY A 84 8.42 -5.38 16.79
N LEU A 85 7.55 -4.39 16.60
CA LEU A 85 7.82 -2.99 16.93
C LEU A 85 7.41 -2.68 18.39
N SER A 86 7.88 -1.54 18.90
CA SER A 86 7.51 -1.04 20.23
C SER A 86 7.41 0.48 20.21
N PHE A 87 6.32 1.01 20.76
CA PHE A 87 6.12 2.46 20.86
C PHE A 87 7.17 3.11 21.76
N GLY A 88 7.52 4.36 21.46
CA GLY A 88 8.52 5.12 22.22
C GLY A 88 9.96 4.65 22.03
N GLN A 89 10.20 3.62 21.21
CA GLN A 89 11.53 3.12 20.87
C GLN A 89 11.81 3.28 19.38
N LYS A 90 13.08 3.54 19.03
CA LYS A 90 13.52 3.49 17.63
C LYS A 90 13.36 2.07 17.09
N ALA A 91 13.09 1.94 15.80
CA ALA A 91 12.98 0.62 15.16
C ALA A 91 14.34 -0.10 15.20
N ASP A 92 14.38 -1.27 15.84
CA ASP A 92 15.53 -2.17 15.80
C ASP A 92 15.37 -3.15 14.64
N PHE A 93 16.01 -2.84 13.51
CA PHE A 93 15.96 -3.63 12.28
C PHE A 93 16.46 -5.08 12.44
N SER A 94 17.21 -5.38 13.51
CA SER A 94 17.64 -6.75 13.82
C SER A 94 16.54 -7.58 14.50
N LYS A 95 15.56 -6.93 15.12
CA LYS A 95 14.45 -7.56 15.85
C LYS A 95 13.13 -7.55 15.07
N LEU A 96 13.05 -6.82 13.96
CA LEU A 96 11.86 -6.84 13.11
C LEU A 96 11.55 -8.25 12.63
N ARG A 97 10.26 -8.58 12.68
CA ARG A 97 9.77 -9.88 12.20
C ARG A 97 9.67 -9.97 10.68
N TYR A 98 9.60 -8.81 10.02
CA TYR A 98 9.54 -8.65 8.59
C TYR A 98 10.52 -7.57 8.17
N GLY A 99 11.18 -7.75 7.02
CA GLY A 99 12.09 -6.76 6.44
C GLY A 99 11.36 -5.66 5.67
N SER A 100 10.10 -5.88 5.31
CA SER A 100 9.27 -4.90 4.60
C SER A 100 7.77 -5.09 4.87
N VAL A 101 7.00 -4.05 4.59
CA VAL A 101 5.55 -4.06 4.50
C VAL A 101 5.15 -3.73 3.07
N MET A 102 4.18 -4.46 2.54
CA MET A 102 3.56 -4.20 1.24
C MET A 102 2.09 -3.87 1.47
N ILE A 103 1.66 -2.69 1.03
CA ILE A 103 0.27 -2.24 1.17
C ILE A 103 -0.50 -2.68 -0.07
N MET A 104 -1.63 -3.36 0.12
CA MET A 104 -2.48 -3.84 -0.96
C MET A 104 -3.91 -3.36 -0.72
N ALA A 105 -4.24 -2.24 -1.34
CA ALA A 105 -5.52 -1.55 -1.21
C ALA A 105 -6.17 -1.37 -2.58
N ASP A 106 -7.48 -1.07 -2.60
CA ASP A 106 -8.17 -0.76 -3.85
C ASP A 106 -7.56 0.50 -4.49
N GLN A 107 -7.58 0.57 -5.81
CA GLN A 107 -7.04 1.71 -6.57
C GLN A 107 -8.13 2.78 -6.73
N ASP A 108 -8.63 3.24 -5.57
CA ASP A 108 -9.61 4.30 -5.41
C ASP A 108 -9.19 5.27 -4.28
N TYR A 109 -10.00 6.30 -4.04
CA TYR A 109 -9.68 7.34 -3.04
C TYR A 109 -9.60 6.79 -1.61
N ASP A 110 -10.40 5.78 -1.27
CA ASP A 110 -10.39 5.20 0.07
C ASP A 110 -9.12 4.35 0.29
N GLY A 111 -8.71 3.59 -0.73
CA GLY A 111 -7.45 2.85 -0.74
C GLY A 111 -6.23 3.76 -0.63
N SER A 112 -6.18 4.87 -1.40
CA SER A 112 -5.13 5.89 -1.27
C SER A 112 -5.05 6.47 0.14
N HIS A 113 -6.19 6.72 0.77
CA HIS A 113 -6.23 7.19 2.16
C HIS A 113 -5.73 6.14 3.16
N ILE A 114 -6.06 4.85 2.97
CA ILE A 114 -5.53 3.75 3.79
C ILE A 114 -4.00 3.65 3.67
N LYS A 115 -3.46 3.72 2.44
CA LYS A 115 -2.00 3.75 2.20
C LYS A 115 -1.37 4.91 2.97
N GLY A 116 -1.95 6.10 2.85
CA GLY A 116 -1.49 7.30 3.53
C GLY A 116 -1.52 7.17 5.07
N LEU A 117 -2.57 6.59 5.64
CA LEU A 117 -2.67 6.37 7.09
C LEU A 117 -1.64 5.36 7.61
N LEU A 118 -1.31 4.32 6.85
CA LEU A 118 -0.23 3.39 7.18
C LEU A 118 1.15 4.08 7.10
N ILE A 119 1.41 4.82 6.03
CA ILE A 119 2.63 5.62 5.88
C ILE A 119 2.76 6.60 7.05
N ASN A 120 1.66 7.26 7.42
CA ASN A 120 1.58 8.16 8.56
C ASN A 120 1.91 7.46 9.89
N LEU A 121 1.34 6.28 10.14
CA LEU A 121 1.64 5.46 11.32
C LEU A 121 3.14 5.22 11.47
N PHE A 122 3.79 4.74 10.39
CA PHE A 122 5.22 4.47 10.40
C PHE A 122 6.04 5.74 10.48
N HIS A 123 5.67 6.81 9.77
CA HIS A 123 6.39 8.09 9.81
C HIS A 123 6.34 8.71 11.21
N PHE A 124 5.21 8.63 11.91
CA PHE A 124 5.05 9.23 13.22
C PHE A 124 5.86 8.50 14.31
N TRP A 125 5.78 7.17 14.36
CA TRP A 125 6.43 6.39 15.43
C TRP A 125 7.83 5.89 15.08
N TRP A 126 8.11 5.57 13.82
CA TRP A 126 9.35 4.95 13.36
C TRP A 126 9.81 5.53 12.00
N PRO A 127 10.10 6.83 11.90
CA PRO A 127 10.43 7.49 10.63
C PRO A 127 11.64 6.86 9.91
N ASP A 128 12.55 6.21 10.64
CA ASP A 128 13.71 5.55 10.05
C ASP A 128 13.32 4.33 9.19
N LEU A 129 12.12 3.74 9.36
CA LEU A 129 11.62 2.69 8.47
C LEU A 129 11.42 3.22 7.05
N LEU A 130 10.81 4.41 6.90
CA LEU A 130 10.58 5.03 5.59
C LEU A 130 11.92 5.31 4.90
N LYS A 131 12.89 5.85 5.64
CA LYS A 131 14.24 6.16 5.14
C LYS A 131 15.01 4.92 4.66
N LYS A 132 14.60 3.73 5.06
CA LYS A 132 15.24 2.46 4.72
C LYS A 132 14.48 1.65 3.67
N GLY A 133 13.47 2.23 3.02
CA GLY A 133 12.70 1.55 1.97
C GLY A 133 11.84 0.41 2.51
N PHE A 134 11.33 0.54 3.74
CA PHE A 134 10.56 -0.51 4.40
C PHE A 134 9.16 -0.70 3.81
N ILE A 135 8.59 0.33 3.20
CA ILE A 135 7.22 0.35 2.71
C ILE A 135 7.22 0.13 1.19
N ARG A 136 6.30 -0.72 0.74
CA ARG A 136 6.04 -1.04 -0.66
C ARG A 136 4.54 -0.96 -0.90
N GLU A 137 4.15 -0.85 -2.15
CA GLU A 137 2.78 -0.96 -2.59
C GLU A 137 2.62 -2.11 -3.57
N PHE A 138 1.49 -2.80 -3.49
CA PHE A 138 1.02 -3.72 -4.51
C PHE A 138 -0.17 -3.11 -5.25
N VAL A 139 -0.01 -2.89 -6.56
CA VAL A 139 -1.03 -2.26 -7.41
C VAL A 139 -1.64 -3.27 -8.37
N THR A 140 -2.95 -3.12 -8.62
CA THR A 140 -3.66 -3.95 -9.58
C THR A 140 -4.31 -3.07 -10.65
N PRO A 141 -4.44 -3.57 -11.89
CA PRO A 141 -5.10 -2.81 -12.94
C PRO A 141 -6.55 -2.49 -12.59
N ILE A 142 -6.98 -1.27 -12.91
CA ILE A 142 -8.39 -0.87 -12.80
C ILE A 142 -9.14 -1.02 -14.12
N VAL A 143 -8.42 -0.99 -15.25
CA VAL A 143 -8.98 -1.15 -16.59
C VAL A 143 -8.03 -2.02 -17.43
N LYS A 144 -8.61 -2.96 -18.17
CA LYS A 144 -7.92 -3.63 -19.28
C LYS A 144 -8.71 -3.40 -20.57
N ALA A 145 -8.04 -2.91 -21.61
CA ALA A 145 -8.59 -2.78 -22.95
C ALA A 145 -7.97 -3.86 -23.84
N THR A 146 -8.79 -4.68 -24.52
CA THR A 146 -8.31 -5.76 -25.39
C THR A 146 -8.82 -5.61 -26.82
N LYS A 147 -7.95 -5.74 -27.83
CA LYS A 147 -8.32 -5.73 -29.25
C LYS A 147 -7.40 -6.64 -30.06
N SER A 148 -7.98 -7.64 -30.73
CA SER A 148 -7.27 -8.58 -31.62
C SER A 148 -6.00 -9.20 -31.02
N GLY A 149 -6.06 -9.60 -29.74
CA GLY A 149 -4.94 -10.21 -29.01
C GLY A 149 -4.00 -9.23 -28.30
N ASN A 150 -4.11 -7.92 -28.58
CA ASN A 150 -3.35 -6.90 -27.85
C ASN A 150 -4.13 -6.44 -26.61
N THR A 151 -3.47 -6.41 -25.46
CA THR A 151 -4.04 -5.94 -24.19
C THR A 151 -3.28 -4.71 -23.70
N GLN A 152 -4.01 -3.63 -23.44
CA GLN A 152 -3.52 -2.45 -22.73
C GLN A 152 -4.06 -2.49 -21.30
N THR A 153 -3.18 -2.23 -20.34
CA THR A 153 -3.48 -2.33 -18.91
C THR A 153 -3.29 -0.96 -18.29
N PHE A 154 -4.25 -0.51 -17.49
CA PHE A 154 -4.22 0.81 -16.87
C PHE A 154 -4.42 0.70 -15.37
N PHE A 155 -3.62 1.44 -14.62
CA PHE A 155 -3.62 1.44 -13.15
C PHE A 155 -4.36 2.64 -12.57
N THR A 156 -4.60 3.68 -13.37
CA THR A 156 -5.37 4.85 -12.97
C THR A 156 -6.45 5.20 -14.00
N GLN A 157 -7.51 5.85 -13.54
CA GLN A 157 -8.62 6.24 -14.42
C GLN A 157 -8.15 7.31 -15.41
N THR A 158 -7.31 8.24 -14.93
CA THR A 158 -6.68 9.28 -15.74
C THR A 158 -5.85 8.71 -16.88
N GLU A 159 -5.01 7.71 -16.62
CA GLU A 159 -4.19 7.04 -17.64
C GLU A 159 -5.08 6.42 -18.73
N TYR A 160 -6.14 5.71 -18.33
CA TYR A 160 -7.09 5.11 -19.26
C TYR A 160 -7.83 6.17 -20.10
N GLU A 161 -8.28 7.27 -19.50
CA GLU A 161 -9.00 8.34 -20.22
C GLU A 161 -8.10 9.08 -21.21
N GLN A 162 -6.85 9.35 -20.84
CA GLN A 162 -5.84 9.92 -21.72
C GLN A 162 -5.52 8.97 -22.89
N TRP A 163 -5.39 7.67 -22.64
CA TRP A 163 -5.22 6.70 -23.72
C TRP A 163 -6.46 6.64 -24.61
N LYS A 164 -7.65 6.55 -24.02
CA LYS A 164 -8.93 6.39 -24.74
C LYS A 164 -9.17 7.56 -25.69
N SER A 165 -8.97 8.80 -25.25
CA SER A 165 -9.13 10.00 -26.08
C SER A 165 -8.18 10.04 -27.27
N LYS A 166 -6.95 9.49 -27.12
CA LYS A 166 -5.95 9.38 -28.20
C LYS A 166 -6.18 8.20 -29.14
N ASN A 167 -7.09 7.26 -28.81
CA ASN A 167 -7.29 6.00 -29.51
C ASN A 167 -8.73 5.82 -30.02
N ASP A 168 -9.25 6.80 -30.77
CA ASP A 168 -10.61 6.80 -31.34
C ASP A 168 -11.69 6.50 -30.29
N ASN A 169 -11.56 7.11 -29.10
CA ASN A 169 -12.43 6.89 -27.94
C ASN A 169 -12.56 5.41 -27.52
N GLY A 170 -11.54 4.60 -27.80
CA GLY A 170 -11.53 3.16 -27.52
C GLY A 170 -12.36 2.32 -28.49
N ARG A 171 -12.73 2.85 -29.67
CA ARG A 171 -13.57 2.12 -30.63
C ARG A 171 -12.93 0.78 -31.06
N GLY A 172 -13.73 -0.28 -30.94
CA GLY A 172 -13.32 -1.65 -31.27
C GLY A 172 -12.43 -2.34 -30.23
N TRP A 173 -12.23 -1.72 -29.06
CA TRP A 173 -11.61 -2.37 -27.91
C TRP A 173 -12.68 -2.92 -26.97
N HIS A 174 -12.47 -4.12 -26.44
CA HIS A 174 -13.25 -4.66 -25.33
C HIS A 174 -12.68 -4.11 -24.02
N ILE A 175 -13.50 -3.41 -23.24
CA ILE A 175 -13.08 -2.76 -22.00
C ILE A 175 -13.61 -3.55 -20.80
N LYS A 176 -12.71 -4.04 -19.95
CA LYS A 176 -13.02 -4.65 -18.66
C LYS A 176 -12.59 -3.71 -17.53
N TYR A 177 -13.54 -3.37 -16.66
CA TYR A 177 -13.31 -2.56 -15.46
C TYR A 177 -13.20 -3.45 -14.22
N TYR A 178 -12.29 -3.12 -13.32
CA TYR A 178 -12.08 -3.77 -12.03
C TYR A 178 -12.48 -2.78 -10.93
N LYS A 179 -13.61 -3.03 -10.26
CA LYS A 179 -14.19 -2.10 -9.27
C LYS A 179 -13.53 -2.16 -7.88
N GLY A 180 -12.45 -2.93 -7.76
CA GLY A 180 -11.80 -3.26 -6.50
C GLY A 180 -11.14 -4.64 -6.60
N LEU A 181 -10.26 -4.94 -5.65
CA LEU A 181 -9.41 -6.14 -5.60
C LEU A 181 -10.23 -7.43 -5.57
N GLY A 182 -11.44 -7.39 -4.99
CA GLY A 182 -12.37 -8.52 -4.98
C GLY A 182 -12.94 -8.89 -6.36
N THR A 183 -12.79 -8.04 -7.38
CA THR A 183 -13.23 -8.32 -8.76
C THR A 183 -12.26 -9.26 -9.48
N SER A 184 -10.99 -9.28 -9.06
CA SER A 184 -9.96 -10.12 -9.67
C SER A 184 -10.15 -11.57 -9.26
N THR A 185 -10.03 -12.47 -10.23
CA THR A 185 -10.11 -13.91 -10.01
C THR A 185 -8.83 -14.45 -9.35
N ALA A 186 -8.90 -15.65 -8.75
CA ALA A 186 -7.71 -16.32 -8.24
C ALA A 186 -6.67 -16.64 -9.33
N ALA A 187 -7.08 -16.77 -10.59
CA ALA A 187 -6.17 -16.94 -11.72
C ALA A 187 -5.39 -15.64 -11.99
N GLU A 188 -6.10 -14.51 -12.05
CA GLU A 188 -5.49 -13.18 -12.19
C GLU A 188 -4.58 -12.86 -11.00
N ALA A 189 -4.96 -13.22 -9.77
CA ALA A 189 -4.09 -13.09 -8.60
C ALA A 189 -2.74 -13.79 -8.81
N LYS A 190 -2.77 -15.02 -9.32
CA LYS A 190 -1.55 -15.78 -9.59
C LYS A 190 -0.74 -15.14 -10.72
N GLU A 191 -1.36 -14.56 -11.73
CA GLU A 191 -0.67 -13.81 -12.78
C GLU A 191 0.02 -12.58 -12.21
N TYR A 192 -0.67 -11.79 -11.39
CA TYR A 192 -0.09 -10.58 -10.77
C TYR A 192 1.10 -10.92 -9.87
N PHE A 193 0.99 -11.99 -9.08
CA PHE A 193 2.09 -12.42 -8.19
C PHE A 193 3.24 -13.10 -8.94
N LYS A 194 3.01 -13.69 -10.13
CA LYS A 194 4.09 -14.15 -11.01
C LYS A 194 4.86 -12.95 -11.60
N ALA A 195 4.15 -11.88 -11.93
CA ALA A 195 4.68 -10.63 -12.43
C ALA A 195 4.85 -9.60 -11.29
N MET A 196 5.31 -10.04 -10.10
CA MET A 196 5.36 -9.21 -8.90
C MET A 196 6.06 -7.86 -9.12
N ASP A 197 7.11 -7.81 -9.93
CA ASP A 197 7.84 -6.58 -10.20
C ASP A 197 7.04 -5.56 -11.02
N ASP A 198 6.06 -6.00 -11.83
CA ASP A 198 5.15 -5.12 -12.58
C ASP A 198 4.00 -4.59 -11.71
N HIS A 199 3.80 -5.21 -10.54
CA HIS A 199 2.73 -4.89 -9.60
C HIS A 199 3.26 -4.26 -8.31
N ARG A 200 4.58 -4.10 -8.17
CA ARG A 200 5.22 -3.62 -6.94
C ARG A 200 5.89 -2.28 -7.18
N LEU A 201 5.52 -1.31 -6.35
CA LEU A 201 6.27 -0.05 -6.22
C LEU A 201 6.94 0.02 -4.86
N ASP A 202 8.25 0.25 -4.86
CA ASP A 202 9.01 0.49 -3.63
C ASP A 202 8.99 1.98 -3.27
N PHE A 203 8.56 2.32 -2.05
CA PHE A 203 8.55 3.71 -1.63
C PHE A 203 9.98 4.22 -1.39
N GLN A 204 10.29 5.38 -1.96
CA GLN A 204 11.58 6.02 -1.82
C GLN A 204 11.51 7.29 -0.97
N TRP A 205 12.37 7.32 0.04
CA TRP A 205 12.64 8.52 0.83
C TRP A 205 13.70 9.36 0.13
N GLY A 206 13.30 10.50 -0.41
CA GLY A 206 14.19 11.47 -1.04
C GLY A 206 14.79 12.44 -0.03
N SER A 207 13.97 13.04 0.84
CA SER A 207 14.47 14.06 1.77
C SER A 207 13.53 14.31 2.96
N LYS A 208 13.93 15.21 3.87
CA LYS A 208 13.07 15.66 4.97
C LYS A 208 11.72 16.22 4.51
N LYS A 209 11.66 16.77 3.28
CA LYS A 209 10.41 17.29 2.69
C LYS A 209 9.32 16.24 2.57
N ASP A 210 9.68 14.97 2.39
CA ASP A 210 8.73 13.86 2.35
C ASP A 210 7.99 13.73 3.68
N GLY A 211 8.74 13.81 4.79
CA GLY A 211 8.15 13.83 6.13
C GLY A 211 7.30 15.06 6.39
N GLU A 212 7.71 16.23 5.90
CA GLU A 212 6.94 17.48 6.02
C GLU A 212 5.61 17.44 5.25
N LEU A 213 5.57 16.73 4.11
CA LEU A 213 4.36 16.49 3.32
C LEU A 213 3.43 15.48 4.01
N ILE A 214 3.96 14.38 4.53
CA ILE A 214 3.17 13.41 5.31
C ILE A 214 2.58 14.10 6.55
N ASP A 215 3.38 14.92 7.24
CA ASP A 215 2.90 15.71 8.37
C ASP A 215 1.80 16.70 7.98
N MET A 216 1.96 17.43 6.87
CA MET A 216 0.94 18.33 6.32
C MET A 216 -0.38 17.59 6.05
N ALA A 217 -0.31 16.42 5.41
CA ALA A 217 -1.47 15.63 5.04
C ALA A 217 -2.26 15.13 6.25
N PHE A 218 -1.58 14.74 7.34
CA PHE A 218 -2.23 14.03 8.46
C PHE A 218 -2.32 14.80 9.77
N SER A 219 -1.61 15.92 9.96
CA SER A 219 -1.65 16.68 11.21
C SER A 219 -2.89 17.58 11.29
N LYS A 220 -3.69 17.48 12.36
CA LYS A 220 -4.89 18.34 12.53
C LYS A 220 -4.57 19.83 12.52
N SER A 221 -3.40 20.24 13.00
CA SER A 221 -2.99 21.65 13.08
C SER A 221 -2.67 22.29 11.73
N ARG A 222 -2.54 21.49 10.66
CA ARG A 222 -2.10 21.95 9.34
C ARG A 222 -3.24 22.08 8.33
N ALA A 223 -4.43 22.45 8.81
CA ALA A 223 -5.62 22.58 7.96
C ALA A 223 -5.48 23.65 6.87
N ASP A 224 -4.87 24.80 7.17
CA ASP A 224 -4.68 25.86 6.17
C ASP A 224 -3.61 25.49 5.14
N ASP A 225 -2.54 24.79 5.56
CA ASP A 225 -1.55 24.25 4.64
C ASP A 225 -2.18 23.25 3.66
N ARG A 226 -3.08 22.38 4.14
CA ARG A 226 -3.84 21.46 3.27
C ARG A 226 -4.71 22.21 2.28
N LYS A 227 -5.38 23.30 2.67
CA LYS A 227 -6.16 24.12 1.73
C LYS A 227 -5.27 24.69 0.63
N ALA A 228 -4.11 25.23 0.99
CA ALA A 228 -3.16 25.77 0.03
C ALA A 228 -2.60 24.68 -0.91
N TRP A 229 -2.31 23.49 -0.36
CA TRP A 229 -1.86 22.33 -1.12
C TRP A 229 -2.91 21.81 -2.10
N MET A 230 -4.16 21.62 -1.67
CA MET A 230 -5.26 21.19 -2.55
C MET A 230 -5.53 22.21 -3.65
N ASN A 231 -5.38 23.51 -3.39
CA ASN A 231 -5.53 24.55 -4.41
C ASN A 231 -4.43 24.51 -5.49
N GLN A 232 -3.32 23.83 -5.26
CA GLN A 232 -2.25 23.63 -6.25
C GLN A 232 -2.45 22.35 -7.07
N TYR A 233 -3.44 21.52 -6.74
CA TYR A 233 -3.74 20.31 -7.48
C TYR A 233 -4.05 20.64 -8.95
N GLN A 234 -3.45 19.87 -9.85
CA GLN A 234 -3.69 19.96 -11.28
C GLN A 234 -4.47 18.72 -11.72
N GLU A 235 -5.67 18.94 -12.24
CA GLU A 235 -6.50 17.88 -12.80
C GLU A 235 -5.74 17.13 -13.91
N GLY A 236 -5.83 15.80 -13.89
CA GLY A 236 -5.13 14.94 -14.84
C GLY A 236 -3.70 14.57 -14.44
N THR A 237 -3.25 14.96 -13.23
CA THR A 237 -2.04 14.39 -12.61
C THR A 237 -2.33 13.02 -12.01
N PHE A 238 -1.37 12.10 -12.10
CA PHE A 238 -1.48 10.73 -11.59
C PHE A 238 -0.09 10.17 -11.26
N VAL A 239 -0.04 9.14 -10.42
CA VAL A 239 1.18 8.35 -10.21
C VAL A 239 1.45 7.43 -11.40
N ASP A 240 2.65 7.52 -11.97
CA ASP A 240 3.09 6.59 -13.00
C ASP A 240 3.45 5.23 -12.37
N HIS A 241 2.55 4.27 -12.53
CA HIS A 241 2.68 2.92 -12.01
C HIS A 241 3.60 2.03 -12.85
N ASN A 242 4.13 2.53 -13.98
CA ASN A 242 5.09 1.80 -14.80
C ASN A 242 6.54 1.91 -14.27
N GLN A 243 6.74 2.64 -13.17
CA GLN A 243 8.03 2.76 -12.50
C GLN A 243 8.13 1.76 -11.35
N PRO A 244 9.33 1.20 -11.06
CA PRO A 244 9.52 0.28 -9.95
C PRO A 244 9.42 0.95 -8.57
N THR A 245 9.36 2.28 -8.53
CA THR A 245 9.57 3.07 -7.31
C THR A 245 8.67 4.29 -7.28
N LEU A 246 8.18 4.65 -6.10
CA LEU A 246 7.32 5.82 -5.87
C LEU A 246 7.89 6.68 -4.76
N SER A 247 8.12 7.97 -4.99
CA SER A 247 8.53 8.86 -3.90
C SER A 247 7.35 9.17 -2.99
N TYR A 248 7.59 9.35 -1.69
CA TYR A 248 6.53 9.79 -0.76
C TYR A 248 5.94 11.14 -1.16
N LYS A 249 6.76 12.04 -1.74
CA LYS A 249 6.31 13.32 -2.29
C LYS A 249 5.30 13.11 -3.41
N ASP A 250 5.60 12.23 -4.36
CA ASP A 250 4.74 12.01 -5.54
C ASP A 250 3.46 11.29 -5.14
N PHE A 251 3.53 10.31 -4.23
CA PHE A 251 2.35 9.72 -3.62
C PHE A 251 1.44 10.77 -2.97
N VAL A 252 2.00 11.64 -2.12
CA VAL A 252 1.18 12.69 -1.49
C VAL A 252 0.57 13.60 -2.56
N ASN A 253 1.36 14.11 -3.50
CA ASN A 253 0.91 15.16 -4.42
C ASN A 253 0.15 14.68 -5.66
N TYR A 254 0.20 13.39 -6.00
CA TYR A 254 -0.43 12.87 -7.21
C TYR A 254 -1.41 11.74 -6.97
N GLU A 255 -1.49 11.19 -5.75
CA GLU A 255 -2.44 10.12 -5.41
C GLU A 255 -3.27 10.46 -4.18
N LEU A 256 -2.65 10.84 -3.06
CA LEU A 256 -3.38 11.16 -1.83
C LEU A 256 -4.19 12.46 -1.92
N VAL A 257 -3.81 13.37 -2.81
CA VAL A 257 -4.50 14.65 -3.03
C VAL A 257 -5.86 14.51 -3.71
N GLN A 258 -6.10 13.38 -4.41
CA GLN A 258 -7.28 13.16 -5.23
C GLN A 258 -8.55 12.93 -4.39
#